data_AF-A0AAN4QYM0-F1
#
_entry.id   AF-A0AAN4QYM0-F1
#
_cell.length_a   1.000
_cell.length_b   1.000
_cell.length_c   1.000
_cell.angle_alpha   90.00
_cell.angle_beta   90.00
_cell.angle_gamma   90.00
#
_symmetry.space_group_name_H-M   'P 1'
#
loop_
_entity.id
_entity.type
_entity.pdbx_description
1 polymer ?
#
loop_
_entity_poly.entity_id
_entity_poly.type
_entity_poly.pdbx_seq_one_letter_code
_entity_poly.pdbx_strand_id
1 'polypeptide(L)'
;MARIEETFDDRDWYMIECDDPDCEQRFDDGQWYADEYDLLADAKDDGWQILYRDEHPELERDMHYCPAHRLPECSTCTNIMIDSTGWKDGQCPECIKEEIPNERS
;
A
#
# COMPACT_ATOMS: atom_id res chain seq x y z
N MET A 1 -2.81 -12.30 -0.57
CA MET A 1 -1.68 -13.05 -1.17
C MET A 1 -0.82 -11.96 -1.80
N ALA A 2 0.48 -11.89 -1.51
CA ALA A 2 1.18 -10.59 -1.54
C ALA A 2 2.12 -10.34 -2.72
N ARG A 3 2.46 -11.39 -3.48
CA ARG A 3 3.44 -11.32 -4.58
C ARG A 3 3.31 -12.61 -5.36
N ILE A 4 3.18 -12.52 -6.67
CA ILE A 4 3.17 -13.68 -7.56
C ILE A 4 4.47 -13.64 -8.35
N GLU A 5 5.35 -14.60 -8.06
CA GLU A 5 6.54 -14.87 -8.88
C GLU A 5 6.14 -15.96 -9.87
N GLU A 6 5.98 -15.60 -11.15
CA GLU A 6 5.84 -16.57 -12.23
C GLU A 6 7.16 -16.66 -12.98
N THR A 7 7.70 -17.88 -13.11
CA THR A 7 8.92 -18.13 -13.88
C THR A 7 8.54 -18.46 -15.32
N PHE A 8 8.94 -17.60 -16.27
CA PHE A 8 8.77 -17.84 -17.70
C PHE A 8 10.15 -17.82 -18.36
N ASP A 9 10.57 -18.95 -18.95
CA ASP A 9 11.88 -19.11 -19.64
C ASP A 9 13.10 -18.85 -18.73
N ASP A 10 13.12 -19.46 -17.53
CA ASP A 10 14.19 -19.31 -16.51
C ASP A 10 14.38 -17.87 -15.99
N ARG A 11 13.34 -17.03 -16.06
CA ARG A 11 13.35 -15.63 -15.62
C ARG A 11 12.16 -15.31 -14.73
N ASP A 12 12.40 -14.52 -13.70
CA ASP A 12 11.39 -14.07 -12.74
C ASP A 12 10.58 -12.91 -13.34
N TRP A 13 9.26 -13.05 -13.36
CA TRP A 13 8.32 -12.00 -13.70
C TRP A 13 7.60 -11.59 -12.42
N TYR A 14 7.62 -10.30 -12.14
CA TYR A 14 7.00 -9.74 -10.94
C TYR A 14 5.68 -9.08 -11.29
N MET A 15 4.63 -9.46 -10.57
CA MET A 15 3.35 -8.77 -10.55
C MET A 15 2.96 -8.52 -9.10
N ILE A 16 2.26 -7.40 -8.85
CA ILE A 16 1.62 -7.15 -7.56
C ILE A 16 0.13 -7.47 -7.64
N GLU A 17 -0.41 -8.01 -6.56
CA GLU A 17 -1.84 -8.28 -6.40
C GLU A 17 -2.37 -7.43 -5.26
N CYS A 18 -3.61 -6.98 -5.38
CA CYS A 18 -4.27 -6.24 -4.30
C CYS A 18 -4.44 -7.15 -3.07
N ASP A 19 -3.99 -6.70 -1.91
CA ASP A 19 -4.08 -7.46 -0.66
C ASP A 19 -5.47 -7.41 0.00
N ASP A 20 -6.41 -6.64 -0.55
CA ASP A 20 -7.82 -6.73 -0.18
C ASP A 20 -8.37 -8.13 -0.55
N PRO A 21 -8.95 -8.88 0.42
CA PRO A 21 -9.29 -10.30 0.24
C PRO A 21 -10.40 -10.55 -0.79
N ASP A 22 -11.20 -9.54 -1.12
CA ASP A 22 -12.28 -9.61 -2.10
C ASP A 22 -11.90 -8.93 -3.43
N CYS A 23 -10.61 -8.59 -3.60
CA CYS A 23 -10.10 -7.93 -4.79
C CYS A 23 -9.14 -8.81 -5.60
N GLU A 24 -9.46 -9.02 -6.87
CA GLU A 24 -8.62 -9.78 -7.82
C GLU A 24 -7.77 -8.86 -8.72
N GLN A 25 -7.69 -7.56 -8.42
CA GLN A 25 -6.88 -6.66 -9.23
C GLN A 25 -5.40 -6.96 -9.10
N ARG A 26 -4.71 -6.89 -10.24
CA ARG A 26 -3.27 -7.09 -10.39
C ARG A 26 -2.68 -5.93 -11.17
N PHE A 27 -1.43 -5.62 -10.88
CA PHE A 27 -0.65 -4.68 -11.67
C PHE A 27 0.56 -5.41 -12.27
N ASP A 28 0.69 -5.20 -13.57
CA ASP A 28 1.76 -5.64 -14.45
C ASP A 28 2.18 -4.38 -15.21
N ASP A 29 3.46 -3.99 -15.11
CA ASP A 29 3.98 -2.79 -15.80
C ASP A 29 4.15 -2.99 -17.32
N GLY A 30 3.79 -4.18 -17.83
CA GLY A 30 3.90 -4.56 -19.22
C GLY A 30 5.35 -4.64 -19.72
N GLN A 31 6.34 -4.47 -18.84
CA GLN A 31 7.74 -4.56 -19.17
C GLN A 31 8.19 -6.00 -19.00
N TRP A 32 8.69 -6.57 -20.10
CA TRP A 32 9.32 -7.89 -20.11
C TRP A 32 10.55 -8.04 -19.18
N TYR A 33 11.04 -6.95 -18.57
CA TYR A 33 12.30 -6.88 -17.83
C TYR A 33 12.28 -5.89 -16.65
N ALA A 34 11.13 -5.53 -16.10
CA ALA A 34 11.14 -4.70 -14.90
C ALA A 34 11.66 -5.52 -13.71
N ASP A 35 12.66 -4.96 -13.02
CA ASP A 35 12.97 -5.46 -11.69
C ASP A 35 11.90 -5.00 -10.69
N GLU A 36 11.91 -5.58 -9.49
CA GLU A 36 10.92 -5.29 -8.45
C GLU A 36 10.84 -3.79 -8.13
N TYR A 37 11.95 -3.06 -8.19
CA TYR A 37 11.96 -1.65 -7.86
C TYR A 37 11.21 -0.83 -8.91
N ASP A 38 11.47 -1.12 -10.19
CA ASP A 38 10.78 -0.48 -11.32
C ASP A 38 9.28 -0.80 -11.28
N LEU A 39 8.88 -2.05 -11.04
CA LEU A 39 7.47 -2.44 -10.92
C LEU A 39 6.75 -1.66 -9.80
N LEU A 40 7.38 -1.54 -8.63
CA LEU A 40 6.80 -0.82 -7.49
C LEU A 40 6.74 0.69 -7.73
N ALA A 41 7.69 1.25 -8.50
CA ALA A 41 7.67 2.65 -8.90
C ALA A 41 6.51 2.92 -9.88
N ASP A 42 6.38 2.10 -10.92
CA ASP A 42 5.32 2.22 -11.91
C ASP A 42 3.93 2.00 -11.29
N ALA A 43 3.81 1.06 -10.36
CA ALA A 43 2.57 0.85 -9.60
C ALA A 43 2.16 2.09 -8.79
N LYS A 44 3.13 2.77 -8.15
CA LYS A 44 2.89 4.01 -7.41
C LYS A 44 2.44 5.13 -8.33
N ASP A 45 3.04 5.25 -9.52
CA ASP A 45 2.64 6.22 -10.54
C ASP A 45 1.22 5.95 -11.08
N ASP A 46 0.81 4.67 -11.16
CA ASP A 46 -0.57 4.26 -11.49
C ASP A 46 -1.55 4.41 -10.30
N GLY A 47 -1.05 4.85 -9.14
CA GLY A 47 -1.85 5.18 -7.96
C GLY A 47 -2.08 4.02 -6.99
N TRP A 48 -1.35 2.92 -7.11
CA TRP A 48 -1.32 1.88 -6.10
C TRP A 48 -0.65 2.39 -4.82
N GLN A 49 -1.17 1.95 -3.68
CA GLN A 49 -0.57 2.20 -2.38
C GLN A 49 0.29 1.00 -1.98
N ILE A 50 1.57 1.26 -1.77
CA ILE A 50 2.58 0.27 -1.37
C ILE A 50 2.96 0.57 0.08
N LEU A 51 2.71 -0.37 0.98
CA LEU A 51 3.07 -0.26 2.40
C LEU A 51 4.23 -1.21 2.68
N TYR A 52 5.39 -0.66 3.00
CA TYR A 52 6.55 -1.47 3.35
C TYR A 52 6.51 -1.84 4.83
N ARG A 53 6.75 -3.11 5.13
CA ARG A 53 6.81 -3.64 6.49
C ARG A 53 7.87 -2.94 7.35
N ASP A 54 8.97 -2.52 6.73
CA ASP A 54 10.05 -1.84 7.46
C ASP A 54 9.64 -0.42 7.92
N GLU A 55 8.64 0.19 7.27
CA GLU A 55 8.02 1.46 7.68
C GLU A 55 6.80 1.25 8.60
N HIS A 56 6.14 0.10 8.46
CA HIS A 56 4.95 -0.30 9.20
C HIS A 56 5.19 -1.62 9.95
N PRO A 57 5.81 -1.58 11.14
CA PRO A 57 6.19 -2.78 11.90
C PRO A 57 4.99 -3.63 12.36
N GLU A 58 3.77 -3.09 12.30
CA GLU A 58 2.52 -3.82 12.53
C GLU A 58 2.15 -4.79 11.40
N LEU A 59 2.76 -4.66 10.21
CA LEU A 59 2.49 -5.54 9.08
C LEU A 59 3.32 -6.82 9.17
N GLU A 60 2.76 -7.94 8.72
CA GLU A 60 3.50 -9.21 8.64
C GLU A 60 4.45 -9.27 7.43
N ARG A 61 4.18 -8.45 6.41
CA ARG A 61 4.87 -8.34 5.11
C ARG A 61 4.48 -7.04 4.42
N ASP A 62 5.14 -6.73 3.32
CA ASP A 62 4.72 -5.62 2.47
C ASP A 62 3.30 -5.88 1.94
N MET A 63 2.50 -4.81 1.90
CA MET A 63 1.10 -4.87 1.49
C MET A 63 0.87 -3.93 0.31
N HIS A 64 0.09 -4.39 -0.67
CA HIS A 64 -0.17 -3.64 -1.90
C HIS A 64 -1.68 -3.45 -2.08
N TYR A 65 -2.14 -2.21 -2.22
CA TYR A 65 -3.55 -1.91 -2.45
C TYR A 65 -3.75 -1.17 -3.76
N CYS A 66 -4.66 -1.70 -4.59
CA CYS A 66 -5.06 -1.01 -5.82
C CYS A 66 -5.74 0.33 -5.52
N PRO A 67 -5.86 1.24 -6.49
CA PRO A 67 -6.42 2.58 -6.27
C PRO A 67 -7.81 2.58 -5.60
N ALA A 68 -8.61 1.53 -5.82
CA ALA A 68 -9.94 1.38 -5.24
C ALA A 68 -9.94 0.97 -3.76
N HIS A 69 -8.86 0.34 -3.28
CA HIS A 69 -8.74 -0.21 -1.92
C HIS A 69 -7.65 0.46 -1.09
N ARG A 70 -7.20 1.65 -1.51
CA ARG A 70 -6.26 2.45 -0.73
C ARG A 70 -6.78 2.68 0.67
N LEU A 71 -5.92 2.44 1.65
CA LEU A 71 -6.18 2.77 3.03
C LEU A 71 -6.14 4.30 3.22
N PRO A 72 -7.06 4.86 4.02
CA PRO A 72 -7.12 6.29 4.22
C PRO A 72 -5.93 6.79 5.03
N GLU A 73 -5.49 8.00 4.72
CA GLU A 73 -4.43 8.71 5.41
C GLU A 73 -5.00 9.62 6.50
N CYS A 74 -4.23 9.82 7.56
CA CYS A 74 -4.51 10.79 8.59
C CYS A 74 -4.52 12.18 7.96
N SER A 75 -5.59 12.92 8.23
CA SER A 75 -5.79 14.27 7.70
C SER A 75 -4.72 15.28 8.18
N THR A 76 -3.91 14.90 9.17
CA THR A 76 -2.97 15.79 9.86
C THR A 76 -1.49 15.41 9.67
N CYS A 77 -1.15 14.12 9.61
CA CYS A 77 0.25 13.66 9.68
C CYS A 77 0.62 12.54 8.70
N THR A 78 -0.18 12.33 7.65
CA THR A 78 0.01 11.31 6.61
C THR A 78 0.10 9.85 7.10
N ASN A 79 -0.09 9.60 8.40
CA ASN A 79 -0.15 8.24 8.95
C ASN A 79 -1.26 7.44 8.25
N ILE A 80 -1.02 6.18 7.90
CA ILE A 80 -1.99 5.37 7.15
C ILE A 80 -2.85 4.56 8.12
N MET A 81 -4.15 4.46 7.87
CA MET A 81 -5.10 3.71 8.71
C MET A 81 -5.01 2.21 8.44
N ILE A 82 -3.91 1.59 8.86
CA ILE A 82 -3.73 0.13 8.84
C ILE A 82 -4.65 -0.53 9.88
N ASP A 83 -4.68 0.04 11.08
CA ASP A 83 -5.64 -0.31 12.13
C ASP A 83 -6.56 0.88 12.39
N SER A 84 -7.87 0.64 12.37
CA SER A 84 -8.88 1.68 12.61
C SER A 84 -9.11 1.95 14.10
N THR A 85 -8.53 1.15 14.99
CA THR A 85 -8.71 1.32 16.44
C THR A 85 -8.23 2.69 16.89
N GLY A 86 -9.11 3.42 17.57
CA GLY A 86 -8.80 4.74 18.15
C GLY A 86 -8.79 5.90 17.15
N TRP A 87 -8.97 5.65 15.85
CA TRP A 87 -9.17 6.71 14.86
C TRP A 87 -10.51 7.41 15.06
N LYS A 88 -10.53 8.74 14.86
CA LYS A 88 -11.74 9.55 14.89
C LYS A 88 -11.66 10.64 13.83
N ASP A 89 -12.75 10.86 13.12
CA ASP A 89 -12.90 11.95 12.13
C ASP A 89 -11.74 12.02 11.09
N GLY A 90 -11.16 10.87 10.71
CA GLY A 90 -10.04 10.82 9.76
C GLY A 90 -8.68 11.20 10.36
N GLN A 91 -8.58 11.20 11.69
CA GLN A 91 -7.37 11.51 12.44
C GLN A 91 -6.87 10.27 13.20
N CYS A 92 -5.55 10.06 13.20
CA CYS A 92 -4.91 8.94 13.87
C CYS A 92 -4.87 9.14 15.40
N PRO A 93 -4.76 8.05 16.18
CA PRO A 93 -4.78 8.11 17.64
C PRO A 93 -3.67 8.97 18.25
N GLU A 94 -2.48 9.03 17.63
CA GLU A 94 -1.38 9.86 18.13
C GLU A 94 -1.68 11.35 17.95
N CYS A 95 -2.20 11.79 16.80
CA CYS A 95 -2.60 13.19 16.63
C CYS A 95 -3.76 13.59 17.54
N ILE A 96 -4.71 12.67 17.79
CA ILE A 96 -5.80 12.90 18.75
C ILE A 96 -5.24 13.07 20.17
N LYS A 97 -4.29 12.22 20.56
CA LYS A 97 -3.65 12.24 21.88
C LYS A 97 -2.78 13.50 22.09
N GLU A 98 -2.16 14.00 21.02
CA GLU A 98 -1.43 15.26 21.01
C GLU A 98 -2.32 16.50 20.82
N GLU A 99 -3.65 16.31 20.74
CA GLU A 99 -4.63 17.39 20.57
C GLU A 99 -4.37 18.25 19.33
N ILE A 100 -3.77 17.67 18.28
CA ILE A 100 -3.48 18.38 17.04
C ILE A 100 -4.82 18.68 16.34
N PRO A 101 -5.08 19.90 15.88
CA PRO A 101 -6.34 20.21 15.21
C PRO A 101 -6.46 19.43 13.88
N ASN A 102 -7.66 18.92 13.61
CA ASN A 102 -8.00 18.29 12.35
C ASN A 102 -8.26 19.39 11.30
N GLU A 103 -7.17 19.97 10.79
CA GLU A 103 -7.21 21.01 9.77
C GLU A 103 -7.17 20.32 8.40
N ARG A 104 -8.33 20.22 7.74
CA ARG A 104 -8.36 19.97 6.29
C ARG A 104 -7.65 21.14 5.60
N SER A 105 -6.40 20.94 5.16
CA SER A 105 -5.75 21.84 4.19
C SER A 105 -6.52 21.86 2.87
#